data_AF-A0A6G1D8A3-F1
#
_entry.id   AF-A0A6G1D8A3-F1
#
_cell.length_a   1.000
_cell.length_b   1.000
_cell.length_c   1.000
_cell.angle_alpha   90.00
_cell.angle_beta   90.00
_cell.angle_gamma   90.00
#
_symmetry.space_group_name_H-M   'P 1'
#
loop_
_entity.id
_entity.type
_entity.pdbx_description
1 polymer ?
#
loop_
_entity_poly.entity_id
_entity_poly.type
_entity_poly.pdbx_seq_one_letter_code
_entity_poly.pdbx_strand_id
1 'polypeptide(L)'
;MRRERERGSCFYQSVSVSSPPLFLRGIRSLGDRIRSAREEAKEDAMGKCYPTVSEEYLAAVAKAKRKLRGLIAEKNCAPLMLRLAWHSAGTFDVSSRTGGPFGTMKNPAEQAHAANAGLDIAVRLLEPIKEQLPILSYADFYQLAGVVAVEVTGGPEVPFHPGRQDKPEPPPEGRLPDATQGSDHLRQVFSTQMGLSDKDIVALSGGHTLGRCHKERSGFEGAWTSNPLIFDNSYFKELVSGEKEGLLQLPSDKALMADPSFRPLVEKYAEDEDAFFADYAEAHLKLSELGFAEE
;
A
#
# COMPACT_ATOMS: atom_id res chain seq x y z
N MET A 1 -67.55 -4.35 -26.05
CA MET A 1 -68.00 -3.41 -27.12
C MET A 1 -66.88 -2.37 -27.28
N ARG A 2 -66.40 -2.02 -28.48
CA ARG A 2 -66.93 -0.93 -29.35
C ARG A 2 -67.24 0.36 -28.55
N ARG A 3 -66.71 1.56 -28.89
CA ARG A 3 -66.08 1.99 -30.17
C ARG A 3 -65.23 3.28 -30.05
N GLU A 4 -64.30 3.48 -31.01
CA GLU A 4 -63.95 4.70 -31.80
C GLU A 4 -64.23 6.11 -31.20
N ARG A 5 -63.38 7.16 -31.33
CA ARG A 5 -62.61 7.77 -32.47
C ARG A 5 -61.68 8.88 -31.90
N GLU A 6 -60.77 9.62 -32.57
CA GLU A 6 -59.90 9.57 -33.78
C GLU A 6 -59.02 10.88 -33.81
N ARG A 7 -57.98 10.97 -34.66
CA ARG A 7 -57.24 12.19 -35.15
C ARG A 7 -56.32 12.92 -34.14
N GLY A 8 -55.10 13.36 -34.48
CA GLY A 8 -54.30 13.29 -35.72
C GLY A 8 -52.96 14.06 -35.53
N SER A 9 -52.02 14.16 -36.49
CA SER A 9 -51.98 13.57 -37.84
C SER A 9 -50.55 13.39 -38.39
N CYS A 10 -50.34 12.25 -39.05
CA CYS A 10 -49.41 11.91 -40.15
C CYS A 10 -48.62 13.03 -40.89
N PHE A 11 -47.34 12.75 -41.19
CA PHE A 11 -46.80 12.86 -42.56
C PHE A 11 -45.71 11.80 -42.81
N TYR A 12 -45.59 11.31 -44.05
CA TYR A 12 -44.63 10.28 -44.49
C TYR A 12 -44.13 10.66 -45.88
N GLN A 13 -42.81 10.63 -46.14
CA GLN A 13 -42.28 10.67 -47.50
C GLN A 13 -40.89 10.02 -47.56
N SER A 14 -40.60 9.35 -48.67
CA SER A 14 -39.45 8.47 -48.84
C SER A 14 -38.84 8.63 -50.23
N VAL A 15 -37.52 8.82 -50.35
CA VAL A 15 -36.81 8.53 -51.61
C VAL A 15 -35.35 8.12 -51.40
N SER A 16 -34.90 7.22 -52.27
CA SER A 16 -33.52 7.05 -52.78
C SER A 16 -32.44 6.46 -51.85
N VAL A 17 -31.59 5.65 -52.49
CA VAL A 17 -30.41 4.97 -51.93
C VAL A 17 -29.17 5.47 -52.67
N SER A 18 -28.09 5.73 -51.97
CA SER A 18 -26.75 5.85 -52.56
C SER A 18 -25.68 5.42 -51.55
N SER A 19 -24.77 4.52 -51.97
CA SER A 19 -23.75 3.93 -51.10
C SER A 19 -22.37 4.58 -51.29
N PRO A 20 -21.71 5.05 -50.23
CA PRO A 20 -20.26 5.31 -50.21
C PRO A 20 -19.46 3.99 -50.07
N PRO A 21 -18.14 3.99 -50.37
CA PRO A 21 -17.36 2.76 -50.54
C PRO A 21 -16.90 2.09 -49.25
N LEU A 22 -16.71 0.76 -49.32
CA LEU A 22 -16.06 -0.06 -48.31
C LEU A 22 -14.57 0.30 -48.17
N PHE A 23 -14.21 0.99 -47.09
CA PHE A 23 -12.82 1.02 -46.62
C PHE A 23 -12.47 -0.31 -45.94
N LEU A 24 -11.58 -1.10 -46.54
CA LEU A 24 -11.03 -2.29 -45.89
C LEU A 24 -10.10 -1.89 -44.74
N ARG A 25 -10.64 -1.75 -43.53
CA ARG A 25 -9.84 -1.87 -42.30
C ARG A 25 -9.66 -3.35 -41.98
N GLY A 26 -8.41 -3.82 -42.02
CA GLY A 26 -8.07 -5.23 -41.90
C GLY A 26 -8.51 -5.84 -40.56
N ILE A 27 -9.10 -7.03 -40.64
CA ILE A 27 -9.47 -7.84 -39.47
C ILE A 27 -8.17 -8.40 -38.86
N ARG A 28 -7.59 -7.71 -37.86
CA ARG A 28 -6.58 -8.32 -36.98
C ARG A 28 -7.19 -9.54 -36.30
N SER A 29 -6.46 -10.66 -36.26
CA SER A 29 -6.99 -11.92 -35.74
C SER A 29 -7.22 -11.87 -34.23
N LEU A 30 -7.97 -12.83 -33.69
CA LEU A 30 -8.13 -12.97 -32.25
C LEU A 30 -6.76 -13.19 -31.54
N GLY A 31 -5.83 -13.90 -32.20
CA GLY A 31 -4.47 -14.09 -31.70
C GLY A 31 -3.63 -12.80 -31.68
N ASP A 32 -3.94 -11.83 -32.54
CA ASP A 32 -3.25 -10.53 -32.56
C ASP A 32 -3.82 -9.58 -31.49
N ARG A 33 -5.11 -9.72 -31.14
CA ARG A 33 -5.68 -9.06 -29.96
C ARG A 33 -5.11 -9.65 -28.66
N ILE A 34 -4.90 -10.96 -28.61
CA ILE A 34 -4.28 -11.65 -27.47
C ILE A 34 -2.78 -11.33 -27.35
N ARG A 35 -2.09 -11.02 -28.45
CA ARG A 35 -0.73 -10.43 -28.41
C ARG A 35 -0.74 -8.99 -27.90
N SER A 36 -1.57 -8.12 -28.49
CA SER A 36 -1.75 -6.73 -28.02
C SER A 36 -2.01 -6.68 -26.51
N ALA A 37 -2.99 -7.44 -26.01
CA ALA A 37 -3.32 -7.52 -24.59
C ALA A 37 -2.28 -8.24 -23.69
N ARG A 38 -1.22 -8.84 -24.27
CA ARG A 38 -0.05 -9.36 -23.54
C ARG A 38 1.15 -8.42 -23.60
N GLU A 39 1.20 -7.53 -24.59
CA GLU A 39 2.23 -6.50 -24.77
C GLU A 39 1.83 -5.20 -24.03
N GLU A 40 0.53 -4.89 -23.97
CA GLU A 40 -0.09 -3.82 -23.17
C GLU A 40 -0.02 -4.06 -21.64
N ALA A 41 0.51 -5.20 -21.20
CA ALA A 41 0.56 -5.62 -19.79
C ALA A 41 1.95 -5.42 -19.14
N LYS A 42 2.73 -4.42 -19.58
CA LYS A 42 4.14 -4.25 -19.17
C LYS A 42 4.66 -2.85 -18.86
N GLU A 43 3.84 -1.80 -18.98
CA GLU A 43 4.13 -0.49 -18.36
C GLU A 43 2.98 -0.12 -17.43
N ASP A 44 3.21 -0.28 -16.13
CA ASP A 44 2.43 0.40 -15.09
C ASP A 44 2.78 1.89 -15.11
N ALA A 45 1.90 2.77 -14.62
CA ALA A 45 2.08 4.22 -14.63
C ALA A 45 3.30 4.71 -13.82
N MET A 46 3.93 3.82 -13.05
CA MET A 46 5.17 4.03 -12.28
C MET A 46 6.44 3.51 -12.98
N GLY A 47 6.36 3.01 -14.22
CA GLY A 47 7.52 2.49 -14.96
C GLY A 47 8.07 1.17 -14.42
N LYS A 48 7.23 0.36 -13.74
CA LYS A 48 7.62 -0.92 -13.14
C LYS A 48 7.48 -2.07 -14.14
N CYS A 49 8.53 -2.89 -14.27
CA CYS A 49 8.58 -4.08 -15.12
C CYS A 49 8.49 -5.35 -14.26
N TYR A 50 7.27 -5.73 -13.87
CA TYR A 50 7.06 -6.84 -12.94
C TYR A 50 7.53 -8.20 -13.51
N PRO A 51 8.18 -9.05 -12.70
CA PRO A 51 8.63 -10.38 -13.12
C PRO A 51 7.46 -11.37 -13.25
N THR A 52 7.52 -12.24 -14.26
CA THR A 52 6.55 -13.33 -14.41
C THR A 52 6.85 -14.44 -13.39
N VAL A 53 5.91 -14.71 -12.48
CA VAL A 53 5.95 -15.86 -11.56
C VAL A 53 5.09 -17.02 -12.10
N SER A 54 5.24 -18.22 -11.53
CA SER A 54 4.46 -19.41 -11.95
C SER A 54 3.01 -19.38 -11.45
N GLU A 55 2.12 -20.13 -12.11
CA GLU A 55 0.73 -20.31 -11.65
C GLU A 55 0.66 -20.92 -10.23
N GLU A 56 1.62 -21.77 -9.87
CA GLU A 56 1.77 -22.31 -8.52
C GLU A 56 2.12 -21.22 -7.49
N TYR A 57 3.00 -20.28 -7.87
CA TYR A 57 3.34 -19.12 -7.02
C TYR A 57 2.12 -18.22 -6.82
N LEU A 58 1.34 -17.94 -7.88
CA LEU A 58 0.08 -17.18 -7.78
C LEU A 58 -0.96 -17.89 -6.90
N ALA A 59 -1.09 -19.22 -7.03
CA ALA A 59 -1.95 -20.02 -6.16
C ALA A 59 -1.48 -20.01 -4.70
N ALA A 60 -0.16 -20.01 -4.46
CA ALA A 60 0.43 -19.87 -3.13
C ALA A 60 0.20 -18.47 -2.53
N VAL A 61 0.33 -17.39 -3.31
CA VAL A 61 -0.02 -16.01 -2.90
C VAL A 61 -1.50 -15.91 -2.53
N ALA A 62 -2.40 -16.48 -3.34
CA ALA A 62 -3.84 -16.49 -3.03
C ALA A 62 -4.16 -17.31 -1.75
N LYS A 63 -3.45 -18.43 -1.54
CA LYS A 63 -3.53 -19.25 -0.30
C LYS A 63 -2.95 -18.50 0.91
N ALA A 64 -1.89 -17.73 0.73
CA ALA A 64 -1.31 -16.84 1.74
C ALA A 64 -2.29 -15.75 2.15
N LYS A 65 -2.84 -14.97 1.20
CA LYS A 65 -3.76 -13.86 1.47
C LYS A 65 -4.96 -14.31 2.31
N ARG A 66 -5.53 -15.50 2.03
CA ARG A 66 -6.61 -16.10 2.84
C ARG A 66 -6.18 -16.51 4.25
N LYS A 67 -5.00 -17.11 4.42
CA LYS A 67 -4.47 -17.52 5.74
C LYS A 67 -4.08 -16.32 6.60
N LEU A 68 -3.47 -15.30 5.99
CA LEU A 68 -3.12 -14.03 6.62
C LEU A 68 -4.37 -13.30 7.09
N ARG A 69 -5.41 -13.17 6.26
CA ARG A 69 -6.71 -12.56 6.66
C ARG A 69 -7.26 -13.18 7.95
N GLY A 70 -7.28 -14.52 8.01
CA GLY A 70 -7.75 -15.27 9.19
C GLY A 70 -6.91 -14.99 10.44
N LEU A 71 -5.58 -15.18 10.36
CA LEU A 71 -4.68 -14.97 11.50
C LEU A 71 -4.73 -13.52 12.01
N ILE A 72 -4.68 -12.54 11.10
CA ILE A 72 -4.51 -11.13 11.45
C ILE A 72 -5.76 -10.59 12.15
N ALA A 73 -6.96 -10.99 11.69
CA ALA A 73 -8.22 -10.69 12.37
C ALA A 73 -8.36 -11.44 13.70
N GLU A 74 -8.09 -12.76 13.74
CA GLU A 74 -8.23 -13.57 14.96
C GLU A 74 -7.30 -13.11 16.10
N LYS A 75 -6.09 -12.65 15.77
CA LYS A 75 -5.10 -12.19 16.74
C LYS A 75 -5.10 -10.67 16.97
N ASN A 76 -5.97 -9.91 16.29
CA ASN A 76 -5.98 -8.43 16.29
C ASN A 76 -4.60 -7.80 16.04
N CYS A 77 -3.77 -8.43 15.22
CA CYS A 77 -2.35 -8.07 15.07
C CYS A 77 -2.04 -7.22 13.82
N ALA A 78 -3.08 -6.71 13.13
CA ALA A 78 -2.92 -5.87 11.93
C ALA A 78 -1.91 -4.72 12.09
N PRO A 79 -1.92 -3.91 13.18
CA PRO A 79 -0.95 -2.81 13.31
C PRO A 79 0.50 -3.31 13.39
N LEU A 80 0.73 -4.50 13.96
CA LEU A 80 2.05 -5.11 14.07
C LEU A 80 2.52 -5.67 12.72
N MET A 81 1.61 -6.21 11.90
CA MET A 81 1.93 -6.70 10.55
C MET A 81 2.14 -5.56 9.54
N LEU A 82 1.37 -4.48 9.66
CA LEU A 82 1.62 -3.24 8.92
C LEU A 82 2.99 -2.65 9.29
N ARG A 83 3.32 -2.59 10.58
CA ARG A 83 4.66 -2.19 11.04
C ARG A 83 5.75 -3.11 10.50
N LEU A 84 5.55 -4.44 10.48
CA LEU A 84 6.54 -5.37 9.92
C LEU A 84 6.82 -5.09 8.43
N ALA A 85 5.78 -4.83 7.64
CA ALA A 85 5.92 -4.49 6.22
C ALA A 85 6.60 -3.12 6.04
N TRP A 86 6.19 -2.09 6.79
CA TRP A 86 6.81 -0.76 6.82
C TRP A 86 8.30 -0.84 7.14
N HIS A 87 8.68 -1.48 8.26
CA HIS A 87 10.08 -1.60 8.67
C HIS A 87 10.92 -2.44 7.69
N SER A 88 10.32 -3.43 7.01
CA SER A 88 11.01 -4.21 5.98
C SER A 88 11.27 -3.37 4.71
N ALA A 89 10.37 -2.45 4.35
CA ALA A 89 10.47 -1.64 3.14
C ALA A 89 11.30 -0.36 3.35
N GLY A 90 11.11 0.34 4.47
CA GLY A 90 11.68 1.66 4.77
C GLY A 90 13.19 1.69 5.01
N THR A 91 13.88 0.57 4.81
CA THR A 91 15.35 0.47 4.85
C THR A 91 16.01 0.66 3.47
N PHE A 92 15.21 0.81 2.40
CA PHE A 92 15.73 1.05 1.06
C PHE A 92 16.46 2.39 0.96
N ASP A 93 17.59 2.39 0.27
CA ASP A 93 18.32 3.59 -0.14
C ASP A 93 18.47 3.60 -1.66
N VAL A 94 17.88 4.61 -2.32
CA VAL A 94 17.94 4.81 -3.78
C VAL A 94 19.36 4.98 -4.31
N SER A 95 20.27 5.53 -3.49
CA SER A 95 21.64 5.87 -3.90
C SER A 95 22.50 4.62 -4.09
N SER A 96 22.45 3.69 -3.13
CA SER A 96 23.17 2.41 -3.19
C SER A 96 22.33 1.23 -3.70
N ARG A 97 21.01 1.40 -3.87
CA ARG A 97 20.00 0.35 -4.15
C ARG A 97 20.05 -0.84 -3.16
N THR A 98 20.48 -0.58 -1.92
CA THR A 98 20.56 -1.56 -0.82
C THR A 98 19.40 -1.44 0.17
N GLY A 99 19.17 -2.49 0.96
CA GLY A 99 17.98 -2.60 1.82
C GLY A 99 16.70 -2.81 1.01
N GLY A 100 15.56 -2.45 1.60
CA GLY A 100 14.23 -2.58 1.01
C GLY A 100 13.56 -3.94 1.30
N PRO A 101 12.35 -4.16 0.75
CA PRO A 101 11.39 -5.20 1.16
C PRO A 101 11.76 -6.64 0.74
N PHE A 102 13.03 -7.03 0.88
CA PHE A 102 13.60 -8.30 0.39
C PHE A 102 13.75 -9.36 1.49
N GLY A 103 12.81 -9.38 2.44
CA GLY A 103 12.67 -10.45 3.43
C GLY A 103 13.82 -10.59 4.44
N THR A 104 14.73 -9.61 4.53
CA THR A 104 15.90 -9.64 5.44
C THR A 104 15.49 -9.54 6.91
N MET A 105 14.32 -8.97 7.22
CA MET A 105 13.74 -8.86 8.56
C MET A 105 13.55 -10.21 9.31
N LYS A 106 13.68 -11.36 8.64
CA LYS A 106 13.78 -12.69 9.28
C LYS A 106 15.12 -12.91 10.01
N ASN A 107 16.15 -12.16 9.65
CA ASN A 107 17.52 -12.30 10.15
C ASN A 107 17.63 -11.68 11.56
N PRO A 108 18.17 -12.40 12.57
CA PRO A 108 18.31 -11.88 13.93
C PRO A 108 19.10 -10.57 14.05
N ALA A 109 20.04 -10.31 13.13
CA ALA A 109 20.79 -9.05 13.09
C ALA A 109 19.88 -7.83 12.84
N GLU A 110 18.94 -7.92 11.89
CA GLU A 110 18.02 -6.82 11.60
C GLU A 110 16.94 -6.68 12.67
N GLN A 111 16.51 -7.79 13.28
CA GLN A 111 15.59 -7.76 14.43
C GLN A 111 16.22 -7.13 15.69
N ALA A 112 17.55 -7.13 15.79
CA ALA A 112 18.30 -6.51 16.88
C ALA A 112 18.45 -4.98 16.74
N HIS A 113 18.14 -4.39 15.58
CA HIS A 113 18.12 -2.94 15.42
C HIS A 113 17.09 -2.31 16.38
N ALA A 114 17.43 -1.22 17.06
CA ALA A 114 16.60 -0.60 18.10
C ALA A 114 15.21 -0.20 17.57
N ALA A 115 15.14 0.35 16.36
CA ALA A 115 13.87 0.70 15.70
C ALA A 115 12.97 -0.52 15.45
N ASN A 116 13.52 -1.73 15.36
CA ASN A 116 12.81 -2.98 15.07
C ASN A 116 12.34 -3.73 16.33
N ALA A 117 12.52 -3.16 17.53
CA ALA A 117 12.12 -3.77 18.80
C ALA A 117 10.68 -4.32 18.78
N GLY A 118 10.55 -5.61 19.11
CA GLY A 118 9.28 -6.35 19.11
C GLY A 118 8.77 -6.85 17.75
N LEU A 119 9.52 -6.70 16.65
CA LEU A 119 9.18 -7.32 15.36
C LEU A 119 9.52 -8.81 15.29
N ASP A 120 10.34 -9.33 16.21
CA ASP A 120 10.52 -10.77 16.44
C ASP A 120 9.17 -11.47 16.71
N ILE A 121 8.24 -10.79 17.40
CA ILE A 121 6.88 -11.26 17.69
C ILE A 121 6.09 -11.40 16.39
N ALA A 122 6.23 -10.43 15.47
CA ALA A 122 5.54 -10.42 14.18
C ALA A 122 6.02 -11.58 13.30
N VAL A 123 7.35 -11.74 13.15
CA VAL A 123 7.97 -12.85 12.42
C VAL A 123 7.54 -14.20 13.00
N ARG A 124 7.64 -14.38 14.32
CA ARG A 124 7.25 -15.62 15.02
C ARG A 124 5.76 -15.95 14.92
N LEU A 125 4.87 -14.96 14.81
CA LEU A 125 3.44 -15.17 14.56
C LEU A 125 3.15 -15.59 13.11
N LEU A 126 3.95 -15.12 12.16
CA LEU A 126 3.79 -15.40 10.73
C LEU A 126 4.43 -16.74 10.29
N GLU A 127 5.49 -17.18 10.96
CA GLU A 127 6.29 -18.35 10.57
C GLU A 127 5.46 -19.64 10.34
N PRO A 128 4.50 -20.04 11.22
CA PRO A 128 3.72 -21.26 11.02
C PRO A 128 2.84 -21.25 9.75
N ILE A 129 2.59 -20.09 9.15
CA ILE A 129 1.93 -19.96 7.83
C ILE A 129 2.98 -19.98 6.71
N LYS A 130 4.15 -19.36 6.91
CA LYS A 130 5.25 -19.34 5.95
C LYS A 130 5.82 -20.74 5.67
N GLU A 131 5.95 -21.57 6.70
CA GLU A 131 6.35 -22.99 6.58
C GLU A 131 5.41 -23.81 5.67
N GLN A 132 4.12 -23.47 5.64
CA GLN A 132 3.11 -24.13 4.78
C GLN A 132 3.15 -23.66 3.31
N LEU A 133 4.05 -22.72 3.00
CA LEU A 133 4.19 -21.99 1.75
C LEU A 133 5.69 -21.77 1.41
N PRO A 134 6.50 -22.84 1.28
CA PRO A 134 7.94 -22.72 1.07
C PRO A 134 8.31 -22.13 -0.30
N ILE A 135 7.40 -22.19 -1.28
CA ILE A 135 7.58 -21.59 -2.62
C ILE A 135 7.62 -20.05 -2.60
N LEU A 136 6.98 -19.40 -1.61
CA LEU A 136 7.00 -17.94 -1.48
C LEU A 136 8.31 -17.47 -0.83
N SER A 137 8.84 -16.34 -1.27
CA SER A 137 9.86 -15.60 -0.52
C SER A 137 9.29 -15.06 0.80
N TYR A 138 10.16 -14.77 1.78
CA TYR A 138 9.75 -13.98 2.95
C TYR A 138 9.44 -12.54 2.55
N ALA A 139 10.19 -12.02 1.56
CA ALA A 139 9.97 -10.72 0.92
C ALA A 139 8.51 -10.47 0.51
N ASP A 140 7.96 -11.30 -0.39
CA ASP A 140 6.56 -11.19 -0.81
C ASP A 140 5.59 -11.47 0.34
N PHE A 141 5.91 -12.43 1.22
CA PHE A 141 5.01 -12.85 2.29
C PHE A 141 4.81 -11.77 3.36
N TYR A 142 5.86 -11.01 3.72
CA TYR A 142 5.77 -9.89 4.66
C TYR A 142 5.06 -8.68 4.04
N GLN A 143 5.31 -8.35 2.77
CA GLN A 143 4.57 -7.26 2.11
C GLN A 143 3.10 -7.61 1.93
N LEU A 144 2.77 -8.86 1.58
CA LEU A 144 1.39 -9.34 1.55
C LEU A 144 0.71 -9.28 2.94
N ALA A 145 1.45 -9.52 4.03
CA ALA A 145 0.92 -9.36 5.39
C ALA A 145 0.61 -7.88 5.73
N GLY A 146 1.39 -6.92 5.22
CA GLY A 146 1.11 -5.49 5.32
C GLY A 146 -0.14 -5.06 4.54
N VAL A 147 -0.25 -5.48 3.28
CA VAL A 147 -1.44 -5.23 2.43
C VAL A 147 -2.69 -5.83 3.08
N VAL A 148 -2.62 -7.07 3.57
CA VAL A 148 -3.74 -7.73 4.26
C VAL A 148 -4.08 -7.03 5.58
N ALA A 149 -3.11 -6.47 6.30
CA ALA A 149 -3.37 -5.76 7.55
C ALA A 149 -4.29 -4.55 7.35
N VAL A 150 -4.01 -3.72 6.33
CA VAL A 150 -4.87 -2.58 5.94
C VAL A 150 -6.26 -3.07 5.54
N GLU A 151 -6.30 -4.07 4.66
CA GLU A 151 -7.51 -4.66 4.07
C GLU A 151 -8.47 -5.29 5.09
N VAL A 152 -7.98 -5.92 6.18
CA VAL A 152 -8.86 -6.48 7.23
C VAL A 152 -9.33 -5.46 8.27
N THR A 153 -8.70 -4.29 8.33
CA THR A 153 -9.08 -3.19 9.24
C THR A 153 -10.02 -2.16 8.61
N GLY A 154 -10.42 -2.35 7.35
CA GLY A 154 -11.35 -1.48 6.63
C GLY A 154 -10.70 -0.45 5.70
N GLY A 155 -9.37 -0.45 5.58
CA GLY A 155 -8.63 0.46 4.71
C GLY A 155 -8.67 0.08 3.23
N PRO A 156 -8.01 0.87 2.36
CA PRO A 156 -8.08 0.70 0.91
C PRO A 156 -7.43 -0.60 0.42
N GLU A 157 -7.89 -1.10 -0.73
CA GLU A 157 -7.25 -2.21 -1.44
C GLU A 157 -5.93 -1.75 -2.08
N VAL A 158 -4.81 -1.97 -1.40
CA VAL A 158 -3.47 -1.76 -1.97
C VAL A 158 -3.16 -2.88 -2.98
N PRO A 159 -2.74 -2.57 -4.22
CA PRO A 159 -2.30 -3.58 -5.18
C PRO A 159 -1.09 -4.39 -4.67
N PHE A 160 -0.92 -5.61 -5.18
CA PHE A 160 0.19 -6.47 -4.79
C PHE A 160 0.73 -7.28 -5.97
N HIS A 161 1.94 -6.93 -6.41
CA HIS A 161 2.67 -7.66 -7.45
C HIS A 161 3.69 -8.61 -6.81
N PRO A 162 3.63 -9.93 -7.06
CA PRO A 162 4.58 -10.90 -6.52
C PRO A 162 5.89 -10.95 -7.32
N GLY A 163 6.92 -11.55 -6.73
CA GLY A 163 8.19 -11.88 -7.36
C GLY A 163 9.42 -11.28 -6.67
N ARG A 164 9.28 -10.67 -5.48
CA ARG A 164 10.46 -10.21 -4.71
C ARG A 164 11.29 -11.42 -4.29
N GLN A 165 12.59 -11.37 -4.52
CA GLN A 165 13.53 -12.39 -4.05
C GLN A 165 14.01 -12.05 -2.64
N ASP A 166 14.31 -13.06 -1.83
CA ASP A 166 14.93 -12.84 -0.53
C ASP A 166 16.41 -12.47 -0.70
N LYS A 167 16.82 -11.29 -0.20
CA LYS A 167 18.24 -10.93 -0.10
C LYS A 167 18.87 -11.62 1.13
N PRO A 168 20.16 -12.00 1.09
CA PRO A 168 20.83 -12.64 2.22
C PRO A 168 21.18 -11.63 3.32
N GLU A 169 21.91 -10.57 2.95
CA GLU A 169 22.44 -9.59 3.89
C GLU A 169 21.39 -8.52 4.24
N PRO A 170 21.23 -8.19 5.54
CA PRO A 170 20.37 -7.10 5.97
C PRO A 170 20.97 -5.71 5.65
N PRO A 171 20.14 -4.66 5.58
CA PRO A 171 20.61 -3.27 5.55
C PRO A 171 21.34 -2.89 6.86
N PRO A 172 22.18 -1.83 6.84
CA PRO A 172 22.71 -1.25 8.07
C PRO A 172 21.58 -0.60 8.90
N GLU A 173 21.79 -0.54 10.21
CA GLU A 173 20.93 0.20 11.14
C GLU A 173 20.92 1.72 10.86
N GLY A 174 19.88 2.42 11.34
CA GLY A 174 19.80 3.89 11.30
C GLY A 174 19.06 4.49 10.10
N ARG A 175 18.55 3.66 9.18
CA ARG A 175 17.80 4.10 7.98
C ARG A 175 16.32 4.42 8.18
N LEU A 176 15.75 4.02 9.32
CA LEU A 176 14.34 4.22 9.63
C LEU A 176 14.12 5.58 10.32
N PRO A 177 12.93 6.20 10.18
CA PRO A 177 12.69 7.54 10.72
C PRO A 177 12.71 7.56 12.25
N ASP A 178 13.12 8.71 12.79
CA ASP A 178 13.21 8.97 14.23
C ASP A 178 11.97 9.77 14.67
N ALA A 179 11.20 9.18 15.58
CA ALA A 179 9.98 9.76 16.14
C ALA A 179 10.20 11.12 16.85
N THR A 180 11.43 11.44 17.25
CA THR A 180 11.78 12.67 17.95
C THR A 180 12.09 13.86 17.04
N GLN A 181 12.23 13.63 15.72
CA GLN A 181 12.72 14.64 14.76
C GLN A 181 11.60 15.23 13.87
N GLY A 182 11.94 16.34 13.19
CA GLY A 182 11.01 17.16 12.40
C GLY A 182 10.94 16.84 10.90
N SER A 183 10.31 17.73 10.14
CA SER A 183 10.03 17.54 8.70
C SER A 183 11.28 17.39 7.83
N ASP A 184 12.39 18.02 8.19
CA ASP A 184 13.69 17.84 7.50
C ASP A 184 14.18 16.38 7.57
N HIS A 185 14.03 15.71 8.73
CA HIS A 185 14.39 14.30 8.87
C HIS A 185 13.41 13.38 8.12
N LEU A 186 12.12 13.72 8.12
CA LEU A 186 11.13 13.00 7.30
C LEU A 186 11.50 13.08 5.81
N ARG A 187 11.87 14.25 5.28
CA ARG A 187 12.34 14.38 3.89
C ARG A 187 13.69 13.70 3.65
N GLN A 188 14.61 13.73 4.61
CA GLN A 188 15.87 12.98 4.50
C GLN A 188 15.63 11.47 4.35
N VAL A 189 14.73 10.90 5.15
CA VAL A 189 14.47 9.45 5.19
C VAL A 189 13.53 9.00 4.07
N PHE A 190 12.43 9.71 3.82
CA PHE A 190 11.46 9.31 2.80
C PHE A 190 11.86 9.81 1.40
N SER A 191 12.24 11.08 1.25
CA SER A 191 12.51 11.66 -0.08
C SER A 191 13.94 11.43 -0.55
N THR A 192 14.96 11.76 0.26
CA THR A 192 16.36 11.62 -0.14
C THR A 192 16.83 10.17 -0.14
N GLN A 193 16.41 9.36 0.85
CA GLN A 193 16.81 7.95 0.95
C GLN A 193 15.83 7.00 0.24
N MET A 194 14.51 7.08 0.43
CA MET A 194 13.56 6.16 -0.25
C MET A 194 13.04 6.66 -1.62
N GLY A 195 13.19 7.93 -1.99
CA GLY A 195 12.65 8.47 -3.25
C GLY A 195 11.15 8.79 -3.24
N LEU A 196 10.52 8.88 -2.06
CA LEU A 196 9.08 9.14 -1.88
C LEU A 196 8.77 10.65 -1.76
N SER A 197 7.60 11.08 -2.24
CA SER A 197 7.22 12.50 -2.25
C SER A 197 6.65 13.01 -0.91
N ASP A 198 6.57 14.33 -0.74
CA ASP A 198 5.84 14.96 0.38
C ASP A 198 4.40 14.42 0.55
N LYS A 199 3.72 14.08 -0.56
CA LYS A 199 2.38 13.45 -0.54
C LYS A 199 2.43 12.06 0.10
N ASP A 200 3.42 11.27 -0.29
CA ASP A 200 3.62 9.91 0.20
C ASP A 200 4.00 9.91 1.69
N ILE A 201 4.80 10.89 2.15
CA ILE A 201 5.11 11.07 3.58
C ILE A 201 3.82 11.21 4.40
N VAL A 202 3.01 12.22 4.10
CA VAL A 202 1.80 12.53 4.90
C VAL A 202 0.78 11.40 4.81
N ALA A 203 0.62 10.78 3.63
CA ALA A 203 -0.25 9.63 3.48
C ALA A 203 0.23 8.44 4.34
N LEU A 204 1.50 8.05 4.24
CA LEU A 204 2.05 6.90 4.99
C LEU A 204 2.04 7.12 6.51
N SER A 205 2.23 8.35 6.99
CA SER A 205 2.00 8.71 8.40
C SER A 205 0.59 8.39 8.88
N GLY A 206 -0.41 8.45 8.00
CA GLY A 206 -1.78 7.97 8.27
C GLY A 206 -1.88 6.51 8.68
N GLY A 207 -0.85 5.69 8.43
CA GLY A 207 -0.75 4.32 8.97
C GLY A 207 -0.76 4.25 10.50
N HIS A 208 -0.40 5.34 11.20
CA HIS A 208 -0.56 5.49 12.66
C HIS A 208 -2.03 5.52 13.13
N THR A 209 -3.01 5.60 12.22
CA THR A 209 -4.43 5.38 12.56
C THR A 209 -4.65 4.02 13.22
N LEU A 210 -3.80 3.03 12.89
CA LEU A 210 -3.73 1.71 13.51
C LEU A 210 -2.68 1.63 14.63
N GLY A 211 -3.05 0.96 15.73
CA GLY A 211 -2.12 0.50 16.75
C GLY A 211 -1.77 1.51 17.84
N ARG A 212 -0.57 1.37 18.39
CA ARG A 212 -0.04 2.14 19.52
C ARG A 212 1.47 1.98 19.68
N CYS A 213 2.12 3.02 20.20
CA CYS A 213 3.44 2.85 20.81
C CYS A 213 3.34 2.02 22.09
N HIS A 214 4.46 1.41 22.48
CA HIS A 214 4.58 0.59 23.67
C HIS A 214 5.90 0.96 24.37
N LYS A 215 5.84 1.26 25.66
CA LYS A 215 6.98 1.84 26.39
C LYS A 215 8.22 0.96 26.40
N GLU A 216 8.07 -0.37 26.37
CA GLU A 216 9.18 -1.33 26.32
C GLU A 216 9.87 -1.45 24.95
N ARG A 217 9.35 -0.78 23.90
CA ARG A 217 9.88 -0.84 22.53
C ARG A 217 10.42 0.50 22.06
N SER A 218 9.65 1.56 22.25
CA SER A 218 9.92 2.90 21.71
C SER A 218 10.05 3.99 22.78
N GLY A 219 9.88 3.67 24.06
CA GLY A 219 9.81 4.65 25.16
C GLY A 219 8.48 5.45 25.20
N PHE A 220 7.90 5.75 24.04
CA PHE A 220 6.52 6.25 23.88
C PHE A 220 5.47 5.16 24.20
N GLU A 221 4.27 5.59 24.59
CA GLU A 221 3.15 4.73 25.01
C GLU A 221 1.83 5.34 24.52
N GLY A 222 0.81 4.52 24.25
CA GLY A 222 -0.53 4.98 23.84
C GLY A 222 -0.81 4.92 22.34
N ALA A 223 -2.10 5.03 22.00
CA ALA A 223 -2.62 4.98 20.64
C ALA A 223 -2.85 6.40 20.08
N TRP A 224 -2.71 6.59 18.77
CA TRP A 224 -3.05 7.86 18.11
C TRP A 224 -4.57 8.06 17.98
N THR A 225 -5.33 6.97 17.93
CA THR A 225 -6.79 6.98 17.71
C THR A 225 -7.52 6.22 18.81
N SER A 226 -8.79 6.57 19.02
CA SER A 226 -9.69 5.84 19.93
C SER A 226 -10.03 4.42 19.45
N ASN A 227 -9.88 4.15 18.15
CA ASN A 227 -10.23 2.90 17.47
C ASN A 227 -9.01 2.24 16.80
N PRO A 228 -7.95 1.85 17.52
CA PRO A 228 -6.64 1.46 16.94
C PRO A 228 -6.60 0.12 16.17
N LEU A 229 -7.75 -0.39 15.75
CA LEU A 229 -7.94 -1.57 14.90
C LEU A 229 -8.88 -1.29 13.71
N ILE A 230 -9.30 -0.03 13.52
CA ILE A 230 -10.03 0.45 12.35
C ILE A 230 -9.08 1.33 11.55
N PHE A 231 -8.99 1.10 10.24
CA PHE A 231 -8.24 1.96 9.34
C PHE A 231 -9.20 2.99 8.76
N ASP A 232 -9.18 4.19 9.34
CA ASP A 232 -9.95 5.36 8.94
C ASP A 232 -9.05 6.61 9.00
N ASN A 233 -9.55 7.79 8.60
CA ASN A 233 -8.76 9.03 8.63
C ASN A 233 -8.65 9.69 10.02
N SER A 234 -9.01 8.99 11.12
CA SER A 234 -9.01 9.56 12.47
C SER A 234 -7.65 10.09 12.89
N TYR A 235 -6.53 9.50 12.46
CA TYR A 235 -5.18 10.03 12.72
C TYR A 235 -5.06 11.53 12.36
N PHE A 236 -5.55 11.95 11.19
CA PHE A 236 -5.48 13.34 10.76
C PHE A 236 -6.50 14.22 11.51
N LYS A 237 -7.71 13.72 11.75
CA LYS A 237 -8.72 14.41 12.57
C LYS A 237 -8.22 14.70 13.98
N GLU A 238 -7.58 13.72 14.61
CA GLU A 238 -6.96 13.85 15.93
C GLU A 238 -5.79 14.85 15.90
N LEU A 239 -4.88 14.72 14.92
CA LEU A 239 -3.75 15.63 14.74
C LEU A 239 -4.16 17.10 14.51
N VAL A 240 -5.18 17.36 13.67
CA VAL A 240 -5.75 18.70 13.45
C VAL A 240 -6.43 19.25 14.70
N SER A 241 -7.07 18.39 15.50
CA SER A 241 -7.77 18.80 16.73
C SER A 241 -6.86 19.09 17.94
N GLY A 242 -5.56 18.78 17.84
CA GLY A 242 -4.59 18.96 18.92
C GLY A 242 -4.56 17.81 19.94
N GLU A 243 -3.73 17.96 20.98
CA GLU A 243 -3.50 16.91 21.97
C GLU A 243 -4.73 16.65 22.86
N LYS A 244 -5.02 15.37 23.12
CA LYS A 244 -6.11 14.91 24.00
C LYS A 244 -5.59 13.90 25.02
N GLU A 245 -6.17 13.93 26.22
CA GLU A 245 -5.83 12.97 27.26
C GLU A 245 -6.12 11.53 26.81
N GLY A 246 -5.13 10.65 26.94
CA GLY A 246 -5.21 9.24 26.55
C GLY A 246 -4.81 8.92 25.09
N LEU A 247 -4.57 9.93 24.24
CA LEU A 247 -4.09 9.75 22.87
C LEU A 247 -2.63 10.23 22.69
N LEU A 248 -1.95 9.68 21.69
CA LEU A 248 -0.55 9.93 21.37
C LEU A 248 -0.39 10.84 20.15
N GLN A 249 0.55 11.77 20.21
CA GLN A 249 1.13 12.47 19.06
C GLN A 249 2.64 12.58 19.26
N LEU A 250 3.42 11.92 18.40
CA LEU A 250 4.88 12.01 18.39
C LEU A 250 5.33 13.38 17.88
N PRO A 251 6.57 13.84 18.22
CA PRO A 251 7.19 14.99 17.57
C PRO A 251 7.17 14.91 16.03
N SER A 252 7.37 13.71 15.46
CA SER A 252 7.27 13.47 14.02
C SER A 252 5.86 13.64 13.44
N ASP A 253 4.80 13.30 14.19
CA ASP A 253 3.41 13.54 13.76
C ASP A 253 3.12 15.06 13.79
N LYS A 254 3.52 15.74 14.87
CA LYS A 254 3.35 17.19 15.04
C LYS A 254 4.10 18.00 13.98
N ALA A 255 5.22 17.49 13.46
CA ALA A 255 5.96 18.11 12.38
C ALA A 255 5.12 18.27 11.09
N LEU A 256 4.15 17.38 10.84
CA LEU A 256 3.26 17.46 9.67
C LEU A 256 2.34 18.69 9.72
N MET A 257 1.96 19.15 10.91
CA MET A 257 1.16 20.38 11.10
C MET A 257 2.00 21.67 11.19
N ALA A 258 3.31 21.54 11.43
CA ALA A 258 4.25 22.66 11.48
C ALA A 258 4.81 23.02 10.08
N ASP A 259 4.88 22.05 9.17
CA ASP A 259 5.47 22.20 7.85
C ASP A 259 4.44 22.72 6.81
N PRO A 260 4.78 23.75 6.01
CA PRO A 260 3.83 24.40 5.10
C PRO A 260 3.45 23.55 3.88
N SER A 261 4.23 22.52 3.52
CA SER A 261 3.88 21.59 2.43
C SER A 261 3.10 20.38 2.94
N PHE A 262 3.39 19.91 4.15
CA PHE A 262 2.67 18.77 4.74
C PHE A 262 1.29 19.15 5.28
N ARG A 263 1.16 20.32 5.93
CA ARG A 263 -0.08 20.73 6.60
C ARG A 263 -1.32 20.72 5.70
N PRO A 264 -1.29 21.26 4.46
CA PRO A 264 -2.47 21.21 3.59
C PRO A 264 -2.93 19.79 3.23
N LEU A 265 -2.01 18.81 3.24
CA LEU A 265 -2.34 17.39 3.05
C LEU A 265 -2.96 16.79 4.31
N VAL A 266 -2.48 17.14 5.50
CA VAL A 266 -3.09 16.73 6.78
C VAL A 266 -4.51 17.28 6.90
N GLU A 267 -4.71 18.56 6.58
CA GLU A 267 -6.03 19.20 6.62
C GLU A 267 -6.97 18.58 5.57
N LYS A 268 -6.50 18.36 4.33
CA LYS A 268 -7.23 17.59 3.29
C LYS A 268 -7.66 16.21 3.80
N TYR A 269 -6.73 15.41 4.33
CA TYR A 269 -7.01 14.03 4.74
C TYR A 269 -7.89 13.95 5.99
N ALA A 270 -7.94 14.98 6.83
CA ALA A 270 -8.88 15.05 7.96
C ALA A 270 -10.33 15.28 7.49
N GLU A 271 -10.53 16.06 6.43
CA GLU A 271 -11.83 16.37 5.83
C GLU A 271 -12.32 15.28 4.87
N ASP A 272 -11.42 14.70 4.06
CA ASP A 272 -11.71 13.76 2.97
C ASP A 272 -11.00 12.41 3.16
N GLU A 273 -11.77 11.39 3.55
CA GLU A 273 -11.29 10.02 3.78
C GLU A 273 -11.06 9.24 2.48
N ASP A 274 -11.89 9.46 1.44
CA ASP A 274 -11.71 8.81 0.13
C ASP A 274 -10.39 9.27 -0.51
N ALA A 275 -10.08 10.57 -0.39
CA ALA A 275 -8.82 11.11 -0.89
C ALA A 275 -7.60 10.68 -0.04
N PHE A 276 -7.75 10.47 1.27
CA PHE A 276 -6.72 9.78 2.08
C PHE A 276 -6.51 8.34 1.59
N PHE A 277 -7.58 7.57 1.40
CA PHE A 277 -7.51 6.18 0.98
C PHE A 277 -6.86 6.01 -0.39
N ALA A 278 -7.16 6.91 -1.34
CA ALA A 278 -6.53 6.93 -2.66
C ALA A 278 -5.01 7.21 -2.57
N ASP A 279 -4.62 8.30 -1.88
CA ASP A 279 -3.21 8.68 -1.76
C ASP A 279 -2.40 7.68 -0.89
N TYR A 280 -3.04 7.04 0.10
CA TYR A 280 -2.43 5.97 0.90
C TYR A 280 -2.19 4.69 0.09
N ALA A 281 -3.14 4.28 -0.76
CA ALA A 281 -2.96 3.11 -1.61
C ALA A 281 -1.79 3.29 -2.60
N GLU A 282 -1.67 4.47 -3.19
CA GLU A 282 -0.54 4.85 -4.06
C GLU A 282 0.79 4.82 -3.29
N ALA A 283 0.83 5.43 -2.10
CA ALA A 283 2.07 5.53 -1.30
C ALA A 283 2.51 4.18 -0.72
N HIS A 284 1.57 3.34 -0.26
CA HIS A 284 1.84 1.99 0.24
C HIS A 284 2.33 1.08 -0.91
N LEU A 285 1.75 1.19 -2.11
CA LEU A 285 2.23 0.46 -3.28
C LEU A 285 3.71 0.79 -3.57
N LYS A 286 4.04 2.09 -3.76
CA LYS A 286 5.42 2.56 -3.97
C LYS A 286 6.39 2.01 -2.91
N LEU A 287 6.03 2.18 -1.63
CA LEU A 287 6.80 1.69 -0.48
C LEU A 287 7.08 0.19 -0.59
N SER A 288 6.04 -0.63 -0.83
CA SER A 288 6.16 -2.09 -0.88
C SER A 288 7.01 -2.58 -2.06
N GLU A 289 7.33 -1.70 -3.01
CA GLU A 289 8.04 -1.98 -4.26
C GLU A 289 9.35 -1.20 -4.41
N LEU A 290 9.85 -0.57 -3.35
CA LEU A 290 11.15 0.11 -3.35
C LEU A 290 12.29 -0.85 -3.74
N GLY A 291 12.98 -0.59 -4.85
CA GLY A 291 14.04 -1.43 -5.39
C GLY A 291 13.57 -2.71 -6.10
N PHE A 292 12.26 -2.90 -6.27
CA PHE A 292 11.64 -4.07 -6.91
C PHE A 292 11.01 -3.70 -8.25
N ALA A 293 11.07 -4.61 -9.23
CA ALA A 293 10.50 -4.43 -10.57
C ALA A 293 10.98 -3.14 -11.29
N GLU A 294 12.19 -2.70 -11.00
CA GLU A 294 12.86 -1.59 -11.68
C GLU A 294 13.86 -2.12 -12.71
N GLU A 295 14.21 -1.26 -13.68
CA GLU A 295 15.32 -1.49 -14.63
C GLU A 295 16.71 -1.21 -14.01
#